data_AF-A0AAN7DD54-F1
#
_entry.id   AF-A0AAN7DD54-F1
#
_cell.length_a   1.000
_cell.length_b   1.000
_cell.length_c   1.000
_cell.angle_alpha   90.00
_cell.angle_beta   90.00
_cell.angle_gamma   90.00
#
_symmetry.space_group_name_H-M   'P 1'
#
loop_
_entity.id
_entity.type
_entity.pdbx_description
1 polymer ?
#
loop_
_entity_poly.entity_id
_entity_poly.type
_entity_poly.pdbx_seq_one_letter_code
_entity_poly.pdbx_strand_id
1 'polypeptide(L)'
;MADLLGAPSQQIQRMDGWNTDTMSNSYLDSLPRQFMRVMAGFESDASYYLPRAKEEPCDRLKQLVFPWVDYWYDRHSSGTVHETSGSADKFLLLIKCFKTTFLQNAAVMMDVIPEHPIWRHEIFGNPLFLEFQRKAKAHVEENEVPHSLIIERFAPEVQEQLSSINRSIANTMRELNERQKKSDKIQQQMQKVFDNIVTGKQQLQLSFRMDQGNQAVATTGAVANTSALPRSEDVS
;
A
#
# COMPACT_ATOMS: atom_id res chain seq x y z
N MET A 1 -1.03 7.79 -25.30
CA MET A 1 -1.18 6.35 -24.97
C MET A 1 -0.53 6.01 -23.62
N ALA A 2 0.71 6.41 -23.35
CA ALA A 2 1.35 6.24 -22.03
C ALA A 2 0.67 6.99 -20.88
N ASP A 3 0.11 8.18 -21.14
CA ASP A 3 -0.64 8.99 -20.16
C ASP A 3 -1.96 8.29 -19.73
N LEU A 4 -2.56 7.50 -20.64
CA LEU A 4 -3.74 6.69 -20.36
C LEU A 4 -3.41 5.44 -19.53
N LEU A 5 -2.15 4.99 -19.57
CA LEU A 5 -1.63 3.83 -18.84
C LEU A 5 -1.04 4.22 -17.47
N GLY A 6 -1.17 5.49 -17.05
CA GLY A 6 -0.74 5.97 -15.74
C GLY A 6 0.75 6.29 -15.61
N ALA A 7 1.49 6.44 -16.71
CA ALA A 7 2.87 6.91 -16.63
C ALA A 7 2.90 8.40 -16.21
N PRO A 8 3.80 8.82 -15.30
CA PRO A 8 3.86 10.20 -14.86
C PRO A 8 4.27 11.12 -16.02
N SER A 9 3.54 12.22 -16.19
CA SER A 9 3.70 13.12 -17.34
C SER A 9 5.12 13.71 -17.47
N GLN A 10 5.85 13.86 -16.36
CA GLN A 10 7.26 14.26 -16.37
C GLN A 10 8.18 13.24 -17.07
N GLN A 11 7.91 11.94 -16.92
CA GLN A 11 8.68 10.90 -17.61
C GLN A 11 8.29 10.76 -19.08
N ILE A 12 7.02 11.00 -19.41
CA ILE A 12 6.56 11.08 -20.80
C ILE A 12 7.24 12.25 -21.50
N GLN A 13 7.26 13.44 -20.88
CA GLN A 13 7.94 14.62 -21.42
C GLN A 13 9.46 14.44 -21.55
N ARG A 14 10.10 13.73 -20.61
CA ARG A 14 11.52 13.35 -20.73
C ARG A 14 11.77 12.39 -21.88
N MET A 15 10.88 11.40 -22.08
CA MET A 15 10.99 10.44 -23.17
C MET A 15 10.77 11.09 -24.54
N ASP A 16 9.78 11.99 -24.63
CA ASP A 16 9.43 12.68 -25.87
C ASP A 16 10.42 13.82 -26.19
N GLY A 17 11.29 14.19 -25.24
CA GLY A 17 12.26 15.28 -25.38
C GLY A 17 11.67 16.68 -25.18
N TRP A 18 10.46 16.78 -24.63
CA TRP A 18 9.73 18.04 -24.40
C TRP A 18 10.09 18.68 -23.06
N ASN A 19 10.96 18.06 -22.27
CA ASN A 19 11.43 18.65 -21.04
C ASN A 19 12.40 19.81 -21.34
N THR A 20 12.15 21.00 -20.77
CA THR A 20 12.99 22.19 -20.94
C THR A 20 14.20 22.21 -20.00
N ASP A 21 14.25 21.29 -19.03
CA ASP A 21 15.37 21.16 -18.10
C ASP A 21 16.57 20.49 -18.78
N THR A 22 17.59 21.29 -19.10
CA THR A 22 18.88 20.85 -19.65
C THR A 22 19.59 19.84 -18.75
N MET A 23 19.37 19.88 -17.42
CA MET A 23 19.96 18.90 -16.51
C MET A 23 19.37 17.51 -16.74
N SER A 24 18.05 17.44 -16.88
CA SER A 24 17.32 16.20 -17.14
C SER A 24 17.55 15.62 -18.53
N ASN A 25 17.71 16.44 -19.57
CA ASN A 25 17.89 15.94 -20.94
C ASN A 25 19.35 15.59 -21.27
N SER A 26 20.31 16.20 -20.57
CA SER A 26 21.74 16.07 -20.91
C SER A 26 22.52 15.15 -19.95
N TYR A 27 22.03 14.91 -18.73
CA TYR A 27 22.73 14.10 -17.72
C TYR A 27 22.00 12.84 -17.28
N LEU A 28 20.74 12.64 -17.67
CA LEU A 28 20.02 11.39 -17.45
C LEU A 28 20.09 10.53 -18.72
N ASP A 29 21.23 9.88 -18.93
CA ASP A 29 21.48 8.93 -20.02
C ASP A 29 20.62 7.64 -19.95
N SER A 30 19.82 7.50 -18.88
CA SER A 30 18.97 6.33 -18.68
C SER A 30 17.52 6.64 -19.03
N LEU A 31 16.94 5.82 -19.92
CA LEU A 31 15.51 5.82 -20.18
C LEU A 31 14.71 5.77 -18.87
N PRO A 32 13.62 6.58 -18.73
CA PRO A 32 12.85 6.60 -17.50
C PRO A 32 12.24 5.23 -17.19
N ARG A 33 12.62 4.64 -16.05
CA ARG A 33 12.25 3.26 -15.67
C ARG A 33 10.73 3.09 -15.54
N GLN A 34 10.03 4.06 -14.97
CA GLN A 34 8.58 3.99 -14.76
C GLN A 34 7.85 4.01 -16.10
N PHE A 35 8.28 4.86 -17.03
CA PHE A 35 7.78 4.88 -18.39
C PHE A 35 7.98 3.54 -19.10
N MET A 36 9.19 2.96 -19.06
CA MET A 36 9.46 1.65 -19.68
C MET A 36 8.59 0.54 -19.08
N ARG A 37 8.38 0.56 -17.75
CA ARG A 37 7.51 -0.41 -17.07
C ARG A 37 6.06 -0.31 -17.53
N VAL A 38 5.51 0.90 -17.54
CA VAL A 38 4.13 1.16 -17.97
C VAL A 38 3.92 0.76 -19.44
N MET A 39 4.88 1.09 -20.31
CA MET A 39 4.83 0.67 -21.72
C MET A 39 4.95 -0.85 -21.90
N ALA A 40 5.67 -1.53 -21.00
CA ALA A 40 5.74 -2.99 -20.98
C ALA A 40 4.51 -3.66 -20.30
N GLY A 41 3.49 -2.88 -19.93
CA GLY A 41 2.26 -3.38 -19.31
C GLY A 41 2.36 -3.67 -17.81
N PHE A 42 3.43 -3.22 -17.16
CA PHE A 42 3.61 -3.36 -15.71
C PHE A 42 3.16 -2.09 -14.98
N GLU A 43 2.68 -2.25 -13.75
CA GLU A 43 2.39 -1.15 -12.84
C GLU A 43 3.68 -0.37 -12.54
N SER A 44 3.57 0.94 -12.35
CA SER A 44 4.71 1.85 -12.18
C SER A 44 5.54 1.58 -10.92
N ASP A 45 4.86 1.29 -9.81
CA ASP A 45 5.43 1.29 -8.46
C ASP A 45 5.33 -0.08 -7.76
N ALA A 46 4.84 -1.11 -8.44
CA ALA A 46 4.77 -2.45 -7.87
C ALA A 46 6.15 -3.13 -7.81
N SER A 47 6.37 -4.04 -6.87
CA SER A 47 7.53 -4.91 -6.87
C SER A 47 7.14 -6.28 -7.41
N TYR A 48 7.81 -6.74 -8.47
CA TYR A 48 7.53 -8.03 -9.12
C TYR A 48 8.51 -9.10 -8.67
N TYR A 49 7.98 -10.25 -8.26
CA TYR A 49 8.79 -11.43 -8.00
C TYR A 49 8.91 -12.30 -9.25
N LEU A 50 10.10 -12.83 -9.50
CA LEU A 50 10.35 -13.73 -10.62
C LEU A 50 10.81 -15.10 -10.11
N PRO A 51 9.89 -16.05 -9.86
CA PRO A 51 10.23 -17.36 -9.28
C PRO A 51 11.27 -18.12 -10.10
N ARG A 52 11.18 -18.04 -11.44
CA ARG A 52 12.13 -18.68 -12.37
C ARG A 52 13.56 -18.12 -12.30
N ALA A 53 13.74 -16.93 -11.73
CA ALA A 53 15.05 -16.32 -11.57
C ALA A 53 15.71 -16.64 -10.22
N LYS A 54 15.04 -17.38 -9.33
CA LYS A 54 15.59 -17.85 -8.06
C LYS A 54 16.77 -18.81 -8.28
N GLU A 55 16.70 -19.65 -9.30
CA GLU A 55 17.83 -20.50 -9.73
C GLU A 55 18.67 -19.79 -10.79
N GLU A 56 19.97 -19.70 -10.54
CA GLU A 56 20.93 -19.23 -11.54
C GLU A 56 21.55 -20.41 -12.31
N PRO A 57 21.59 -20.35 -13.66
CA PRO A 57 22.26 -21.38 -14.45
C PRO A 57 23.77 -21.37 -14.21
N CYS A 58 24.36 -22.56 -14.14
CA CYS A 58 25.79 -22.72 -13.92
C CYS A 58 26.63 -22.13 -15.08
N ASP A 59 27.86 -21.69 -14.79
CA ASP A 59 28.71 -21.03 -15.79
C ASP A 59 29.00 -21.91 -17.01
N ARG A 60 29.19 -23.21 -16.78
CA ARG A 60 29.40 -24.19 -17.86
C ARG A 60 28.20 -24.28 -18.80
N LEU A 61 26.97 -24.17 -18.27
CA LEU A 61 25.75 -24.14 -19.08
C LEU A 61 25.62 -22.81 -19.82
N LYS A 62 25.92 -21.68 -19.18
CA LYS A 62 25.93 -20.35 -19.82
C LYS A 62 26.93 -20.27 -20.98
N GLN A 63 28.07 -20.96 -20.90
CA GLN A 63 29.05 -21.02 -21.99
C GLN A 63 28.55 -21.78 -23.22
N LEU A 64 27.61 -22.72 -23.07
CA LEU A 64 27.00 -23.42 -24.21
C LEU A 64 26.05 -22.52 -25.01
N VAL A 65 25.53 -21.45 -24.38
CA VAL A 65 24.62 -20.49 -25.00
C VAL A 65 25.41 -19.26 -25.45
N PHE A 66 25.40 -18.99 -26.76
CA PHE A 66 26.26 -17.97 -27.41
C PHE A 66 27.75 -18.05 -26.98
N PRO A 67 28.48 -19.10 -27.37
CA PRO A 67 29.82 -19.40 -26.84
C PRO A 67 30.85 -18.27 -27.02
N TRP A 68 30.76 -17.54 -28.14
CA TRP A 68 31.74 -16.52 -28.51
C TRP A 68 31.59 -15.20 -27.74
N VAL A 69 30.47 -14.99 -27.04
CA VAL A 69 30.16 -13.69 -26.43
C VAL A 69 31.15 -13.33 -25.34
N ASP A 70 31.51 -14.27 -24.46
CA ASP A 70 32.46 -14.00 -23.37
C ASP A 70 33.85 -13.70 -23.92
N TYR A 71 34.27 -14.46 -24.94
CA TYR A 71 35.52 -14.22 -25.65
C TYR A 71 35.61 -12.82 -26.28
N TRP A 72 34.56 -12.41 -27.00
CA TRP A 72 34.54 -11.09 -27.64
C TRP A 72 34.36 -9.95 -26.63
N TYR A 73 33.58 -10.18 -25.57
CA TYR A 73 33.39 -9.21 -24.50
C TYR A 73 34.71 -8.92 -23.77
N ASP A 74 35.48 -9.95 -23.42
CA ASP A 74 36.77 -9.78 -22.73
C ASP A 74 37.80 -9.11 -23.64
N ARG A 75 37.79 -9.44 -24.94
CA ARG A 75 38.67 -8.80 -25.93
C ARG A 75 38.35 -7.31 -26.12
N HIS A 76 37.07 -6.97 -26.19
CA HIS A 76 36.65 -5.58 -26.38
C HIS A 76 36.86 -4.76 -25.09
N SER A 77 36.57 -5.35 -23.92
CA SER A 77 36.81 -4.73 -22.61
C SER A 77 38.29 -4.51 -22.29
N SER A 78 39.18 -5.37 -22.79
CA SER A 78 40.64 -5.26 -22.61
C SER A 78 41.30 -4.27 -23.58
N GLY A 79 40.54 -3.65 -24.50
CA GLY A 79 41.06 -2.69 -25.47
C GLY A 79 42.02 -3.28 -26.50
N THR A 80 41.99 -4.61 -26.69
CA THR A 80 42.87 -5.32 -27.64
C THR A 80 42.32 -5.32 -29.07
N VAL A 81 41.14 -4.76 -29.30
CA VAL A 81 40.52 -4.61 -30.64
C VAL A 81 40.84 -3.22 -31.20
N HIS A 82 41.27 -3.17 -32.46
CA HIS A 82 41.65 -1.93 -33.16
C HIS A 82 40.46 -0.98 -33.40
N GLU A 83 39.23 -1.51 -33.44
CA GLU A 83 37.99 -0.77 -33.67
C GLU A 83 37.01 -0.99 -32.50
N THR A 84 37.26 -0.32 -31.37
CA THR A 84 36.31 -0.32 -30.25
C THR A 84 35.15 0.63 -30.53
N SER A 85 34.00 0.10 -30.94
CA SER A 85 32.74 0.84 -30.98
C SER A 85 32.10 0.78 -29.60
N GLY A 86 31.79 1.93 -28.98
CA GLY A 86 31.13 1.96 -27.67
C GLY A 86 29.79 1.21 -27.64
N SER A 87 29.14 1.04 -28.79
CA SER A 87 27.91 0.25 -28.93
C SER A 87 28.15 -1.26 -28.90
N ALA A 88 29.31 -1.74 -29.35
CA ALA A 88 29.63 -3.16 -29.37
C ALA A 88 29.79 -3.74 -27.96
N ASP A 89 30.42 -3.00 -27.03
CA ASP A 89 30.50 -3.39 -25.62
C ASP A 89 29.12 -3.56 -24.99
N LYS A 90 28.24 -2.58 -25.21
CA LYS A 90 26.87 -2.61 -24.66
C LYS A 90 26.04 -3.73 -25.27
N PHE A 91 26.22 -4.03 -26.56
CA PHE A 91 25.58 -5.16 -27.21
C PHE A 91 26.09 -6.50 -26.66
N LEU A 92 27.39 -6.68 -26.51
CA LEU A 92 27.95 -7.92 -25.96
C LEU A 92 27.52 -8.13 -24.49
N LEU A 93 27.46 -7.04 -23.71
CA LEU A 93 26.89 -7.07 -22.36
C LEU A 93 25.42 -7.50 -22.38
N LEU A 94 24.61 -6.95 -23.29
CA LEU A 94 23.22 -7.33 -23.47
C LEU A 94 23.09 -8.83 -23.76
N ILE A 95 23.88 -9.37 -24.70
CA ILE A 95 23.82 -10.80 -25.02
C ILE A 95 24.29 -11.64 -23.82
N LYS A 96 25.29 -11.20 -23.06
CA LYS A 96 25.75 -11.88 -21.84
C LYS A 96 24.64 -11.98 -20.79
N CYS A 97 23.90 -10.90 -20.55
CA CYS A 97 22.71 -10.92 -19.70
C CYS A 97 21.58 -11.78 -20.29
N PHE A 98 21.45 -11.78 -21.62
CA PHE A 98 20.45 -12.56 -22.32
C PHE A 98 20.67 -14.08 -22.16
N LYS A 99 21.91 -14.57 -22.07
CA LYS A 99 22.20 -16.00 -21.81
C LYS A 99 21.46 -16.52 -20.58
N THR A 100 21.53 -15.79 -19.48
CA THR A 100 20.91 -16.18 -18.21
C THR A 100 19.39 -16.17 -18.32
N THR A 101 18.82 -15.07 -18.82
CA THR A 101 17.37 -14.92 -18.95
C THR A 101 16.78 -15.90 -19.98
N PHE A 102 17.49 -16.19 -21.06
CA PHE A 102 17.12 -17.19 -22.05
C PHE A 102 17.02 -18.58 -21.43
N LEU A 103 18.02 -19.01 -20.65
CA LEU A 103 18.01 -20.32 -19.98
C LEU A 103 16.88 -20.41 -18.95
N GLN A 104 16.70 -19.38 -18.11
CA GLN A 104 15.62 -19.31 -17.13
C GLN A 104 14.23 -19.37 -17.79
N ASN A 105 14.05 -18.66 -18.91
CA ASN A 105 12.80 -18.70 -19.66
C ASN A 105 12.59 -20.06 -20.34
N ALA A 106 13.63 -20.62 -20.97
CA ALA A 106 13.56 -21.91 -21.66
C ALA A 106 13.10 -23.04 -20.73
N ALA A 107 13.61 -23.07 -19.49
CA ALA A 107 13.23 -24.07 -18.49
C ALA A 107 11.70 -24.15 -18.27
N VAL A 108 11.01 -23.01 -18.30
CA VAL A 108 9.55 -22.88 -18.13
C VAL A 108 8.81 -22.98 -19.46
N MET A 109 9.33 -22.36 -20.52
CA MET A 109 8.66 -22.27 -21.82
C MET A 109 8.55 -23.62 -22.54
N MET A 110 9.43 -24.57 -22.25
CA MET A 110 9.33 -25.93 -22.81
C MET A 110 8.01 -26.63 -22.47
N ASP A 111 7.39 -26.31 -21.32
CA ASP A 111 6.08 -26.88 -20.95
C ASP A 111 4.92 -26.14 -21.63
N VAL A 112 5.10 -24.85 -21.93
CA VAL A 112 4.08 -24.01 -22.55
C VAL A 112 4.01 -24.25 -24.07
N ILE A 113 5.15 -24.45 -24.71
CA ILE A 113 5.27 -24.64 -26.17
C ILE A 113 6.20 -25.82 -26.52
N PRO A 114 5.83 -27.06 -26.20
CA PRO A 114 6.70 -28.24 -26.34
C PRO A 114 7.14 -28.53 -27.77
N GLU A 115 6.35 -28.12 -28.77
CA GLU A 115 6.62 -28.36 -30.20
C GLU A 115 7.60 -27.36 -30.83
N HIS A 116 8.11 -26.38 -30.06
CA HIS A 116 8.96 -25.34 -30.64
C HIS A 116 10.30 -25.90 -31.15
N PRO A 117 10.73 -25.60 -32.39
CA PRO A 117 11.94 -26.19 -32.99
C PRO A 117 13.24 -25.93 -32.21
N ILE A 118 13.28 -24.82 -31.45
CA ILE A 118 14.46 -24.47 -30.64
C ILE A 118 14.82 -25.57 -29.63
N TRP A 119 13.84 -26.33 -29.13
CA TRP A 119 14.04 -27.39 -28.14
C TRP A 119 14.75 -28.62 -28.69
N ARG A 120 14.86 -28.75 -30.02
CA ARG A 120 15.61 -29.83 -30.67
C ARG A 120 17.14 -29.65 -30.56
N HIS A 121 17.59 -28.50 -30.08
CA HIS A 121 19.00 -28.19 -29.93
C HIS A 121 19.64 -29.00 -28.78
N GLU A 122 20.88 -29.44 -28.96
CA GLU A 122 21.59 -30.35 -28.05
C GLU A 122 21.74 -29.82 -26.62
N ILE A 123 21.75 -28.50 -26.45
CA ILE A 123 21.82 -27.85 -25.12
C ILE A 123 20.67 -28.27 -24.21
N PHE A 124 19.49 -28.53 -24.78
CA PHE A 124 18.28 -28.87 -24.01
C PHE A 124 18.24 -30.35 -23.61
N GLY A 125 19.03 -31.19 -24.29
CA GLY A 125 19.28 -32.58 -23.89
C GLY A 125 20.46 -32.74 -22.92
N ASN A 126 21.18 -31.67 -22.61
CA ASN A 126 22.36 -31.72 -21.74
C ASN A 126 21.95 -31.99 -20.28
N PRO A 127 22.63 -32.89 -19.55
CA PRO A 127 22.30 -33.18 -18.15
C PRO A 127 22.36 -31.94 -17.25
N LEU A 128 23.26 -30.99 -17.53
CA LEU A 128 23.35 -29.72 -16.78
C LEU A 128 22.09 -28.88 -16.95
N PHE A 129 21.54 -28.85 -18.16
CA PHE A 129 20.30 -28.14 -18.44
C PHE A 129 19.11 -28.83 -17.78
N LEU A 130 19.02 -30.17 -17.86
CA LEU A 130 17.92 -30.93 -17.26
C LEU A 130 17.88 -30.77 -15.73
N GLU A 131 19.05 -30.79 -15.07
CA GLU A 131 19.12 -30.55 -13.62
C GLU A 131 18.67 -29.12 -13.27
N PHE A 132 19.17 -28.12 -14.01
CA PHE A 132 18.79 -26.73 -13.85
C PHE A 132 17.28 -26.54 -14.07
N GLN A 133 16.73 -27.14 -15.14
CA GLN A 133 15.31 -27.08 -15.46
C GLN A 133 14.47 -27.65 -14.32
N ARG A 134 14.85 -28.80 -13.75
CA ARG A 134 14.15 -29.39 -12.61
C ARG A 134 14.12 -28.47 -11.40
N LYS A 135 15.25 -27.82 -11.06
CA LYS A 135 15.34 -26.87 -9.94
C LYS A 135 14.53 -25.59 -10.19
N ALA A 136 14.70 -25.00 -11.38
CA ALA A 136 13.97 -23.80 -11.77
C ALA A 136 12.45 -24.02 -11.75
N LYS A 137 11.98 -25.19 -12.21
CA LYS A 137 10.57 -25.58 -12.14
C LYS A 137 10.07 -25.72 -10.71
N ALA A 138 10.84 -26.37 -9.84
CA ALA A 138 10.49 -26.51 -8.42
C ALA A 138 10.25 -25.14 -7.76
N HIS A 139 11.06 -24.12 -8.08
CA HIS A 139 10.86 -22.77 -7.57
C HIS A 139 9.64 -22.04 -8.15
N VAL A 140 9.29 -22.33 -9.41
CA VAL A 140 8.08 -21.79 -10.04
C VAL A 140 6.83 -22.41 -9.45
N GLU A 141 6.85 -23.72 -9.16
CA GLU A 141 5.75 -24.45 -8.53
C GLU A 141 5.55 -24.06 -7.05
N GLU A 142 6.66 -23.91 -6.32
CA GLU A 142 6.66 -23.48 -4.92
C GLU A 142 6.03 -22.08 -4.77
N ASN A 143 6.23 -21.19 -5.75
CA ASN A 143 5.67 -19.84 -5.84
C ASN A 143 5.62 -19.07 -4.51
N GLU A 144 6.63 -19.27 -3.67
CA GLU A 144 6.77 -18.54 -2.41
C GLU A 144 7.16 -17.11 -2.73
N VAL A 145 6.15 -16.24 -2.80
CA VAL A 145 6.37 -14.79 -2.88
C VAL A 145 7.09 -14.37 -1.60
N PRO A 146 8.28 -13.75 -1.69
CA PRO A 146 9.00 -13.25 -0.53
C PRO A 146 8.08 -12.43 0.39
N HIS A 147 8.10 -12.72 1.69
CA HIS A 147 7.25 -12.04 2.66
C HIS A 147 7.40 -10.50 2.62
N SER A 148 8.56 -10.00 2.19
CA SER A 148 8.79 -8.56 1.97
C SER A 148 7.87 -7.94 0.91
N LEU A 149 7.55 -8.67 -0.16
CA LEU A 149 6.65 -8.20 -1.23
C LEU A 149 5.18 -8.26 -0.79
N ILE A 150 4.84 -9.24 0.05
CA ILE A 150 3.53 -9.31 0.71
C ILE A 150 3.36 -8.07 1.60
N ILE A 151 4.34 -7.78 2.46
CA ILE A 151 4.31 -6.61 3.34
C ILE A 151 4.22 -5.32 2.53
N GLU A 152 5.00 -5.14 1.46
CA GLU A 152 4.92 -3.95 0.61
C GLU A 152 3.54 -3.78 -0.03
N ARG A 153 2.93 -4.89 -0.49
CA ARG A 153 1.59 -4.87 -1.10
C ARG A 153 0.49 -4.52 -0.10
N PHE A 154 0.60 -4.98 1.15
CA PHE A 154 -0.41 -4.75 2.20
C PHE A 154 -0.08 -3.56 3.12
N ALA A 155 1.12 -2.99 3.04
CA ALA A 155 1.56 -1.86 3.85
C ALA A 155 0.60 -0.66 3.82
N PRO A 156 0.09 -0.18 2.66
CA PRO A 156 -0.80 0.97 2.64
C PRO A 156 -2.14 0.68 3.35
N GLU A 157 -2.69 -0.53 3.20
CA GLU A 157 -3.94 -0.93 3.83
C GLU A 157 -3.77 -1.11 5.36
N VAL A 158 -2.66 -1.72 5.78
CA VAL A 158 -2.29 -1.84 7.20
C VAL A 158 -2.04 -0.46 7.81
N GLN A 159 -1.38 0.45 7.09
CA GLN A 159 -1.14 1.82 7.54
C GLN A 159 -2.45 2.60 7.68
N GLU A 160 -3.39 2.43 6.75
CA GLU A 160 -4.71 3.04 6.83
C GLU A 160 -5.46 2.52 8.06
N GLN A 161 -5.50 1.20 8.26
CA GLN A 161 -6.14 0.60 9.44
C GLN A 161 -5.49 1.05 10.74
N LEU A 162 -4.16 1.03 10.86
CA LEU A 162 -3.44 1.52 12.03
C LEU A 162 -3.71 3.00 12.28
N SER A 163 -3.76 3.82 11.23
CA SER A 163 -4.11 5.24 11.36
C SER A 163 -5.56 5.42 11.82
N SER A 164 -6.48 4.58 11.35
CA SER A 164 -7.89 4.60 11.78
C SER A 164 -8.04 4.20 13.24
N ILE A 165 -7.30 3.18 13.68
CA ILE A 165 -7.25 2.72 15.07
C ILE A 165 -6.65 3.81 15.95
N ASN A 166 -5.52 4.41 15.56
CA ASN A 166 -4.91 5.52 16.29
C ASN A 166 -5.85 6.72 16.41
N ARG A 167 -6.58 7.06 15.34
CA ARG A 167 -7.63 8.10 15.37
C ARG A 167 -8.77 7.73 16.32
N SER A 168 -9.23 6.49 16.29
CA SER A 168 -10.27 5.99 17.20
C SER A 168 -9.83 6.07 18.65
N ILE A 169 -8.63 5.57 18.99
CA ILE A 169 -8.06 5.61 20.34
C ILE A 169 -7.93 7.05 20.82
N ALA A 170 -7.41 7.95 19.99
CA ALA A 170 -7.29 9.37 20.33
C ALA A 170 -8.66 10.01 20.63
N ASN A 171 -9.69 9.66 19.86
CA ASN A 171 -11.05 10.15 20.08
C ASN A 171 -11.66 9.58 21.37
N THR A 172 -11.52 8.27 21.61
CA THR A 172 -12.00 7.64 22.85
C THR A 172 -11.29 8.24 24.07
N MET A 173 -9.98 8.47 24.00
CA MET A 173 -9.23 9.07 25.11
C MET A 173 -9.64 10.52 25.36
N ARG A 174 -9.94 11.28 24.32
CA ARG A 174 -10.48 12.65 24.46
C ARG A 174 -11.84 12.62 25.15
N GLU A 175 -12.74 11.72 24.73
CA GLU A 175 -14.06 11.58 25.34
C GLU A 175 -13.96 11.15 26.81
N LEU A 176 -13.08 10.19 27.13
CA LEU A 176 -12.81 9.78 28.50
C LEU A 176 -12.27 10.92 29.36
N ASN A 177 -11.33 11.73 28.83
CA ASN A 177 -10.82 12.91 29.53
C ASN A 177 -11.91 13.96 29.78
N GLU A 178 -12.85 14.14 28.85
CA GLU A 178 -13.99 15.04 29.05
C GLU A 178 -14.97 14.51 30.10
N ARG A 179 -15.24 13.19 30.09
CA ARG A 179 -16.06 12.53 31.10
C ARG A 179 -15.40 12.60 32.49
N GLN A 180 -14.09 12.41 32.57
CA GLN A 180 -13.34 12.53 33.82
C GLN A 180 -13.40 13.96 34.37
N LYS A 181 -13.14 14.98 33.53
CA LYS A 181 -13.26 16.39 33.94
C LYS A 181 -14.68 16.75 34.40
N LYS A 182 -15.71 16.19 33.76
CA LYS A 182 -17.10 16.37 34.21
C LYS A 182 -17.33 15.69 35.57
N SER A 183 -16.83 14.47 35.74
CA SER A 183 -16.89 13.74 37.02
C SER A 183 -16.18 14.50 38.14
N ASP A 184 -14.96 14.99 37.90
CA ASP A 184 -14.19 15.75 38.89
C ASP A 184 -14.90 17.07 39.26
N LYS A 185 -15.51 17.77 38.28
CA LYS A 185 -16.32 18.96 38.54
C LYS A 185 -17.56 18.64 39.38
N ILE A 186 -18.25 17.54 39.08
CA ILE A 186 -19.41 17.07 39.86
C ILE A 186 -18.99 16.68 41.27
N GLN A 187 -17.85 16.00 41.44
CA GLN A 187 -17.30 15.66 42.74
C GLN A 187 -16.91 16.91 43.54
N GLN A 188 -16.25 17.89 42.92
CA GLN A 188 -15.94 19.17 43.57
C GLN A 188 -17.20 19.95 43.96
N GLN A 189 -18.25 19.90 43.13
CA GLN A 189 -19.53 20.51 43.45
C GLN A 189 -20.20 19.80 44.62
N MET A 190 -20.23 18.46 44.62
CA MET A 190 -20.73 17.65 45.74
C MET A 190 -19.94 17.94 47.02
N GLN A 191 -18.60 18.04 46.95
CA GLN A 191 -17.76 18.35 48.09
C GLN A 191 -18.09 19.73 48.68
N LYS A 192 -18.27 20.75 47.83
CA LYS A 192 -18.71 22.09 48.28
C LYS A 192 -20.09 22.08 48.93
N VAL A 193 -21.03 21.31 48.39
CA VAL A 193 -22.37 21.15 48.98
C VAL A 193 -22.27 20.45 50.34
N PHE A 194 -21.46 19.40 50.47
CA PHE A 194 -21.20 18.72 51.73
C PHE A 194 -20.54 19.67 52.76
N ASP A 195 -19.50 20.41 52.38
CA ASP A 195 -18.82 21.37 53.27
C ASP A 195 -19.78 22.48 53.75
N ASN A 196 -20.66 22.97 52.87
CA ASN A 196 -21.68 23.97 53.24
C ASN A 196 -22.74 23.43 54.20
N ILE A 197 -23.09 22.14 54.08
CA ILE A 197 -24.01 21.46 55.01
C ILE A 197 -23.33 21.25 56.38
N VAL A 198 -22.09 20.75 56.40
CA VAL A 198 -21.34 20.48 57.64
C VAL A 198 -21.00 21.77 58.40
N THR A 199 -20.73 22.87 57.70
CA THR A 199 -20.49 24.19 58.32
C THR A 199 -21.77 24.94 58.69
N GLY A 200 -22.95 24.34 58.50
CA GLY A 200 -24.24 24.89 58.94
C GLY A 200 -24.77 26.05 58.10
N LYS A 201 -24.20 26.29 56.91
CA LYS A 201 -24.60 27.41 56.02
C LYS A 201 -25.76 27.05 55.09
N GLN A 202 -26.23 25.80 55.08
CA GLN A 202 -27.30 25.33 54.21
C GLN A 202 -28.17 24.26 54.87
N GLN A 203 -29.50 24.38 54.77
CA GLN A 203 -30.46 23.45 55.40
C GLN A 203 -30.76 22.25 54.48
N LEU A 204 -30.69 21.03 55.03
CA LEU A 204 -31.11 19.81 54.34
C LEU A 204 -32.63 19.73 54.28
N GLN A 205 -33.22 19.82 53.08
CA GLN A 205 -34.62 19.45 52.87
C GLN A 205 -34.71 17.96 52.52
N LEU A 206 -35.01 17.12 53.51
CA LEU A 206 -35.36 15.72 53.29
C LEU A 206 -36.81 15.65 52.80
N SER A 207 -37.00 15.47 51.50
CA SER A 207 -38.32 15.14 50.95
C SER A 207 -38.55 13.63 51.05
N PHE A 208 -39.35 13.22 52.03
CA PHE A 208 -39.79 11.84 52.18
C PHE A 208 -40.96 11.59 51.22
N ARG A 209 -40.71 10.99 50.07
CA ARG A 209 -41.78 10.54 49.16
C ARG A 209 -42.19 9.13 49.56
N MET A 210 -43.22 9.01 50.41
CA MET A 210 -43.92 7.73 50.58
C MET A 210 -44.72 7.44 49.31
N ASP A 211 -44.33 6.39 48.60
CA ASP A 211 -45.15 5.78 47.57
C ASP A 211 -46.25 4.96 48.28
N GLN A 212 -47.39 5.60 48.53
CA GLN A 212 -48.58 4.93 49.07
C GLN A 212 -49.54 4.67 47.91
N GLY A 213 -49.71 3.38 47.60
CA GLY A 213 -50.50 2.90 46.48
C GLY A 213 -51.94 3.42 46.47
N ASN A 214 -52.28 4.04 45.34
CA ASN A 214 -53.50 3.87 44.56
C ASN A 214 -54.76 3.32 45.28
N GLN A 215 -55.65 4.20 45.77
CA GLN A 215 -57.11 4.01 45.72
C GLN A 215 -57.88 5.36 45.59
N ALA A 216 -58.31 5.63 44.36
CA ALA A 216 -59.62 6.12 43.90
C ALA A 216 -60.59 6.93 44.81
N VAL A 217 -61.09 8.05 44.23
CA VAL A 217 -62.52 8.53 44.21
C VAL A 217 -62.99 9.28 45.50
N ALA A 218 -63.73 10.39 45.53
CA ALA A 218 -64.50 11.20 44.58
C ALA A 218 -64.72 12.64 45.12
N THR A 219 -64.95 13.57 44.18
CA THR A 219 -65.90 14.72 44.19
C THR A 219 -66.44 15.34 45.48
N THR A 220 -66.33 16.67 45.58
CA THR A 220 -67.43 17.69 45.61
C THR A 220 -66.77 19.09 45.61
N GLY A 221 -67.13 20.11 44.84
CA GLY A 221 -68.36 20.43 44.12
C GLY A 221 -69.06 21.61 44.81
N ALA A 222 -68.80 22.86 44.40
CA ALA A 222 -69.74 23.99 44.55
C ALA A 222 -69.34 25.18 43.66
N VAL A 223 -70.33 25.67 42.92
CA VAL A 223 -70.33 26.67 41.85
C VAL A 223 -70.89 28.00 42.37
N ALA A 224 -70.44 29.13 41.82
CA ALA A 224 -71.25 30.29 41.36
C ALA A 224 -70.32 31.52 41.16
N ASN A 225 -69.93 31.83 39.91
CA ASN A 225 -70.54 32.84 39.01
C ASN A 225 -70.53 34.27 39.56
N THR A 226 -69.83 35.20 38.89
CA THR A 226 -70.43 36.13 37.89
C THR A 226 -69.39 37.12 37.30
N SER A 227 -69.39 37.21 35.96
CA SER A 227 -69.22 38.40 35.10
C SER A 227 -67.99 39.33 35.22
N ALA A 228 -67.18 39.41 34.14
CA ALA A 228 -67.13 40.56 33.21
C ALA A 228 -65.80 40.61 32.39
N LEU A 229 -65.89 40.48 31.07
CA LEU A 229 -64.96 41.01 30.04
C LEU A 229 -65.40 42.46 29.71
N PRO A 230 -64.65 43.33 28.98
CA PRO A 230 -63.57 43.03 28.05
C PRO A 230 -62.35 43.99 28.10
N ARG A 231 -61.38 43.72 27.21
CA ARG A 231 -60.20 44.50 26.88
C ARG A 231 -60.49 45.28 25.58
N SER A 232 -60.48 46.62 25.63
CA SER A 232 -60.44 47.54 24.47
C SER A 232 -58.95 47.83 24.14
N GLU A 233 -58.47 47.54 22.93
CA GLU A 233 -58.46 48.39 21.71
C GLU A 233 -57.55 49.63 21.80
N ASP A 234 -56.51 49.64 20.95
CA ASP A 234 -56.19 50.62 19.89
C ASP A 234 -54.82 50.22 19.28
N VAL A 235 -54.61 49.91 17.98
CA VAL A 235 -54.89 50.62 16.71
C VAL A 235 -54.15 51.97 16.72
N SER A 236 -53.17 52.29 15.86
CA SER A 236 -52.98 52.09 14.42
C SER A 236 -51.50 51.92 14.05
#